data_AF-A0A3C0QLJ1-F1
#
_entry.id   AF-A0A3C0QLJ1-F1
#
_cell.length_a   1.000
_cell.length_b   1.000
_cell.length_c   1.000
_cell.angle_alpha   90.00
_cell.angle_beta   90.00
_cell.angle_gamma   90.00
#
_symmetry.space_group_name_H-M   'P 1'
#
loop_
_entity.id
_entity.type
_entity.pdbx_description
1 polymer ?
#
loop_
_entity_poly.entity_id
_entity_poly.type
_entity_poly.pdbx_seq_one_letter_code
_entity_poly.pdbx_strand_id
1 'polypeptide(L)'
;MKKKAGFNNEKYLKEQTDAILERMGKFDDKLYLEFGGKLCFDYHASRVLPGYDPNVKIRLLQSLKDKIDIILCIYAGDIESG
;
A
#
# COMPACT_ATOMS: atom_id res chain seq x y z
N MET A 1 15.73 -20.30 -17.30
CA MET A 1 16.02 -20.19 -15.85
C MET A 1 14.96 -19.30 -15.20
N LYS A 2 14.21 -19.78 -14.19
CA LYS A 2 13.32 -18.90 -13.41
C LYS A 2 14.19 -17.85 -12.71
N LYS A 3 13.96 -16.56 -12.98
CA LYS A 3 14.61 -15.46 -12.25
C LYS A 3 14.40 -15.70 -10.75
N LYS A 4 15.48 -15.72 -9.98
CA LYS A 4 15.42 -15.85 -8.53
C LYS A 4 14.66 -14.63 -8.00
N ALA A 5 13.64 -14.85 -7.17
CA ALA A 5 12.89 -13.75 -6.57
C ALA A 5 13.82 -12.95 -5.65
N GLY A 6 13.92 -11.64 -5.88
CA GLY A 6 14.64 -10.68 -5.04
C GLY A 6 13.72 -9.98 -4.03
N PHE A 7 12.40 -10.16 -4.17
CA PHE A 7 11.38 -9.62 -3.28
C PHE A 7 10.43 -10.72 -2.81
N ASN A 8 10.06 -10.68 -1.53
CA ASN A 8 9.13 -11.63 -0.91
C ASN A 8 7.86 -10.88 -0.47
N ASN A 9 6.75 -11.10 -1.19
CA ASN A 9 5.49 -10.41 -0.90
C ASN A 9 4.90 -10.78 0.46
N GLU A 10 4.99 -12.04 0.89
CA GLU A 10 4.42 -12.48 2.17
C GLU A 10 5.18 -11.86 3.35
N LYS A 11 6.51 -11.80 3.23
CA LYS A 11 7.35 -11.09 4.21
C LYS A 11 6.99 -9.60 4.25
N TYR A 12 6.87 -8.96 3.08
CA TYR A 12 6.49 -7.56 2.99
C TYR A 12 5.10 -7.29 3.61
N LEU A 13 4.09 -8.10 3.27
CA LEU A 13 2.74 -7.93 3.81
C LEU A 13 2.74 -8.03 5.33
N LYS A 14 3.44 -9.02 5.89
CA LYS A 14 3.58 -9.18 7.34
C LYS A 14 4.27 -7.97 7.98
N GLU A 15 5.49 -7.66 7.54
CA GLU A 15 6.30 -6.59 8.14
C GLU A 15 5.63 -5.21 8.00
N GLN A 16 5.02 -4.93 6.85
CA GLN A 16 4.35 -3.67 6.61
C GLN A 16 3.04 -3.54 7.42
N THR A 17 2.27 -4.63 7.55
CA THR A 17 1.07 -4.65 8.40
C THR A 17 1.46 -4.42 9.86
N ASP A 18 2.47 -5.15 10.35
CA ASP A 18 2.97 -5.02 11.72
C ASP A 18 3.46 -3.59 12.00
N ALA A 19 4.22 -3.00 11.08
CA ALA A 19 4.72 -1.63 11.21
C ALA A 19 3.59 -0.58 11.23
N ILE A 20 2.54 -0.74 10.42
CA ILE A 20 1.38 0.15 10.44
C ILE A 20 0.64 0.04 11.77
N LEU A 21 0.38 -1.17 12.25
CA LEU A 21 -0.30 -1.40 13.52
C LEU A 21 0.51 -0.86 14.72
N GLU A 22 1.84 -1.08 14.72
CA GLU A 22 2.73 -0.51 15.72
C GLU A 22 2.70 1.02 15.67
N ARG A 23 2.68 1.60 14.47
CA ARG A 23 2.59 3.06 14.31
C ARG A 23 1.27 3.60 14.80
N MET A 24 0.16 2.92 14.54
CA MET A 24 -1.17 3.27 15.05
C MET A 24 -1.20 3.25 16.58
N GLY A 25 -0.61 2.23 17.22
CA GLY A 25 -0.54 2.12 18.68
C GLY A 25 0.29 3.21 19.38
N LYS A 26 1.03 4.03 18.62
CA LYS A 26 1.77 5.21 19.12
C LYS A 26 0.92 6.49 19.13
N PHE A 27 -0.33 6.43 18.69
CA PHE A 27 -1.27 7.55 18.72
C PHE A 27 -2.46 7.19 19.61
N ASP A 28 -2.95 8.18 20.36
CA ASP A 28 -4.00 7.97 21.36
C ASP A 28 -5.41 7.89 20.75
N ASP A 29 -5.60 8.29 19.49
CA ASP A 29 -6.93 8.35 18.84
C ASP A 29 -6.90 7.83 17.39
N LYS A 30 -6.35 8.61 16.44
CA LYS A 30 -6.39 8.28 15.01
C LYS A 30 -5.07 8.56 14.30
N LEU A 31 -4.75 7.71 13.32
CA LEU A 31 -3.67 7.90 12.36
C LEU A 31 -4.27 8.16 10.98
N TYR A 32 -3.98 9.35 10.42
CA TYR A 32 -4.21 9.63 9.01
C TYR A 32 -2.95 9.24 8.23
N LEU A 33 -3.06 8.23 7.37
CA LEU A 33 -1.94 7.72 6.57
C LEU A 33 -2.17 8.02 5.09
N GLU A 34 -1.28 8.80 4.50
CA GLU A 34 -1.29 9.08 3.06
C GLU A 34 -0.72 7.89 2.28
N PHE A 35 -1.51 7.37 1.34
CA PHE A 35 -1.05 6.37 0.37
C PHE A 35 -0.71 7.04 -0.97
N GLY A 36 0.56 7.41 -1.13
CA GLY A 36 1.06 7.99 -2.37
C GLY A 36 1.30 6.97 -3.50
N GLY A 37 1.15 7.45 -4.74
CA GLY A 37 1.48 6.70 -5.96
C GLY A 37 0.41 5.69 -6.39
N LYS A 38 0.81 4.69 -7.19
CA LYS A 38 -0.10 3.67 -7.71
C LYS A 38 -0.42 2.64 -6.64
N LEU A 39 -1.70 2.53 -6.28
CA LEU A 39 -2.24 1.49 -5.38
C LEU A 39 -2.41 0.14 -6.09
N CYS A 40 -2.89 0.18 -7.33
CA CYS A 40 -3.05 -0.99 -8.20
C CYS A 40 -2.03 -0.95 -9.33
N PHE A 41 -1.70 -2.12 -9.88
CA PHE A 41 -0.95 -2.23 -11.13
C PHE A 41 0.39 -1.47 -11.11
N ASP A 42 1.11 -1.55 -9.98
CA ASP A 42 2.45 -0.98 -9.84
C ASP A 42 3.50 -1.83 -10.59
N TYR A 43 3.41 -1.81 -11.93
CA TYR A 43 4.32 -2.50 -12.81
C TYR A 43 5.72 -1.89 -12.81
N HIS A 44 5.88 -0.66 -12.33
CA HIS A 44 7.20 -0.08 -12.14
C HIS A 44 7.93 -0.84 -11.03
N ALA A 45 7.33 -0.94 -9.84
CA ALA A 45 7.89 -1.70 -8.73
C ALA A 45 8.12 -3.18 -9.10
N SER A 46 7.18 -3.82 -9.81
CA SER A 46 7.34 -5.22 -10.24
C SER A 46 8.55 -5.47 -11.16
N ARG A 47 8.91 -4.51 -12.02
CA ARG A 47 10.12 -4.61 -12.85
C ARG A 47 11.40 -4.36 -12.05
N VAL A 48 11.35 -3.43 -11.10
CA VAL A 48 12.51 -3.02 -10.29
C VAL A 48 12.82 -4.03 -9.19
N LEU A 49 11.79 -4.64 -8.59
CA LEU A 49 11.87 -5.60 -7.49
C LEU A 49 11.44 -6.99 -7.98
N PRO A 50 12.37 -7.86 -8.39
CA PRO A 50 12.03 -9.16 -8.96
C PRO A 50 11.19 -10.00 -8.00
N GLY A 51 9.94 -10.26 -8.35
CA GLY A 51 8.99 -10.99 -7.50
C GLY A 51 7.97 -10.11 -6.78
N TYR A 52 8.06 -8.79 -6.86
CA TYR A 52 7.04 -7.87 -6.35
C TYR A 52 5.74 -8.00 -7.16
N ASP A 53 4.64 -8.26 -6.46
CA ASP A 53 3.29 -8.30 -7.00
C ASP A 53 2.78 -6.85 -7.22
N PRO A 54 2.43 -6.44 -8.46
CA PRO A 54 1.90 -5.11 -8.76
C PRO A 54 0.71 -4.67 -7.90
N ASN A 55 0.01 -5.61 -7.27
CA ASN A 55 -1.18 -5.38 -6.44
C ASN A 55 -0.94 -5.60 -4.95
N VAL A 56 0.31 -5.76 -4.51
CA VAL A 56 0.63 -6.06 -3.10
C VAL A 56 0.15 -4.97 -2.13
N LYS A 57 0.09 -3.70 -2.56
CA LYS A 57 -0.44 -2.59 -1.75
C LYS A 57 -1.95 -2.72 -1.50
N ILE A 58 -2.72 -3.17 -2.49
CA ILE A 58 -4.13 -3.49 -2.27
C ILE A 58 -4.29 -4.67 -1.32
N ARG A 59 -3.45 -5.71 -1.45
CA ARG A 59 -3.45 -6.85 -0.51
C ARG A 59 -3.15 -6.40 0.93
N LEU A 60 -2.27 -5.42 1.11
CA LEU A 60 -1.99 -4.78 2.41
C LEU A 60 -3.21 -4.04 2.97
N LEU A 61 -3.91 -3.25 2.14
CA LEU A 61 -5.14 -2.58 2.58
C LEU A 61 -6.24 -3.59 2.92
N GLN A 62 -6.33 -4.69 2.17
CA GLN A 62 -7.28 -5.78 2.43
C GLN A 62 -7.02 -6.49 3.76
N SER A 63 -5.75 -6.68 4.18
CA SER A 63 -5.44 -7.26 5.49
C SER A 63 -5.82 -6.35 6.66
N LEU A 64 -5.91 -5.04 6.40
CA LEU A 64 -6.26 -4.01 7.37
C LEU A 64 -7.72 -3.55 7.29
N LYS A 65 -8.53 -4.13 6.39
CA LYS A 65 -9.88 -3.65 6.02
C LYS A 65 -10.81 -3.39 7.21
N ASP A 66 -10.68 -4.16 8.29
CA ASP A 66 -11.56 -4.07 9.46
C ASP A 66 -11.09 -3.01 10.48
N LYS A 67 -9.95 -2.35 10.21
CA LYS A 67 -9.28 -1.38 11.08
C LYS A 67 -9.04 -0.02 10.44
N ILE A 68 -9.42 0.16 9.16
CA ILE A 68 -9.14 1.38 8.40
C ILE A 68 -10.39 1.89 7.69
N ASP A 69 -10.44 3.20 7.52
CA ASP A 69 -11.36 3.89 6.62
C ASP A 69 -10.55 4.50 5.46
N ILE A 70 -11.15 4.58 4.27
CA ILE A 70 -10.51 5.18 3.09
C ILE A 70 -11.10 6.56 2.83
N ILE A 71 -10.22 7.57 2.79
CA ILE A 71 -10.56 8.94 2.41
C ILE A 71 -9.96 9.22 1.03
N LEU A 72 -10.82 9.57 0.06
CA LEU A 72 -10.40 9.94 -1.28
C LEU A 72 -10.30 11.47 -1.39
N CYS A 73 -9.10 11.99 -1.61
CA CYS A 73 -8.88 13.42 -1.83
C CYS A 73 -8.89 13.72 -3.34
N ILE A 74 -9.73 14.67 -3.76
CA ILE A 74 -9.83 15.14 -5.14
C ILE A 74 -9.62 16.66 -5.14
N TYR A 75 -8.75 17.15 -6.01
CA TYR A 75 -8.53 18.58 -6.18
C TYR A 75 -9.67 19.20 -7.01
N ALA A 76 -10.30 20.26 -6.50
CA ALA A 76 -11.48 20.85 -7.15
C ALA A 76 -11.19 21.39 -8.57
N GLY A 77 -10.00 21.95 -8.82
CA GLY A 77 -9.64 22.44 -10.16
C GLY A 77 -9.51 21.35 -11.22
N ASP A 78 -9.21 20.11 -10.80
CA ASP A 78 -9.20 18.96 -11.73
C ASP A 78 -10.62 18.52 -12.09
N ILE A 79 -11.62 18.81 -11.23
CA ILE A 79 -13.04 18.58 -11.53
C ILE A 79 -13.54 19.61 -12.54
N GLU A 80 -13.15 20.87 -12.38
CA GLU A 80 -13.56 21.96 -13.29
C GLU A 80 -12.99 21.82 -14.71
N SER A 81 -11.87 21.11 -14.86
CA SER A 81 -11.16 20.95 -16.14
C SER A 81 -11.62 19.74 -16.98
N GLY A 82 -12.52 18.91 -16.46
CA GLY A 82 -13.06 17.72 -17.13
C GLY A 82 -14.35 17.99 -17.88
#